data_AF-A0A838NVK5-F1
#
_entry.id   AF-A0A838NVK5-F1
#
_cell.length_a   1.000
_cell.length_b   1.000
_cell.length_c   1.000
_cell.angle_alpha   90.00
_cell.angle_beta   90.00
_cell.angle_gamma   90.00
#
_symmetry.space_group_name_H-M   'P 1'
#
loop_
_entity.id
_entity.type
_entity.pdbx_description
1 polymer ?
#
loop_
_entity_poly.entity_id
_entity_poly.type
_entity_poly.pdbx_seq_one_letter_code
_entity_poly.pdbx_strand_id
1 'polypeptide(L)'
;MFPLSRAVAILHPTKRVIAYHLLWRDDVHGSWIPFTVPTDQEVVWVGYDDTKAPVDLWTFWHGVILHTPWPKSQVAIDVQWGKHGSLPRGVRQSDLPRTRSLNFYYAATRFLLPDILLGRITRKGPTGFPYGYARYRDYSQRLALGGMLDAVARTADPQEILQAVFGDYSRKPNWPPGI
;
A
#
# COMPACT_ATOMS: atom_id res chain seq x y z
N MET A 1 -6.91 -0.96 -13.76
CA MET A 1 -6.43 -0.01 -12.73
C MET A 1 -6.98 -0.48 -11.41
N PHE A 2 -6.15 -0.54 -10.37
CA PHE A 2 -6.55 -1.03 -9.05
C PHE A 2 -7.19 0.11 -8.28
N PRO A 3 -8.46 0.00 -7.87
CA PRO A 3 -9.15 1.15 -7.31
C PRO A 3 -8.69 1.39 -5.87
N LEU A 4 -8.20 2.60 -5.62
CA LEU A 4 -8.13 3.14 -4.27
C LEU A 4 -9.57 3.41 -3.81
N SER A 5 -10.01 2.71 -2.77
CA SER A 5 -11.36 2.79 -2.23
C SER A 5 -11.53 3.98 -1.29
N ARG A 6 -10.57 4.11 -0.38
CA ARG A 6 -10.58 5.10 0.70
C ARG A 6 -9.15 5.53 1.01
N ALA A 7 -8.97 6.74 1.50
CA ALA A 7 -7.70 7.22 2.01
C ALA A 7 -7.87 8.13 3.22
N VAL A 8 -6.97 7.98 4.19
CA VAL A 8 -6.96 8.79 5.41
C VAL A 8 -5.55 9.32 5.65
N ALA A 9 -5.44 10.60 5.98
CA ALA A 9 -4.19 11.22 6.40
C ALA A 9 -4.19 11.47 7.92
N ILE A 10 -3.18 10.94 8.62
CA ILE A 10 -3.01 11.07 10.05
C ILE A 10 -1.71 11.82 10.33
N LEU A 11 -1.83 12.98 10.95
CA LEU A 11 -0.70 13.77 11.41
C LEU A 11 -0.30 13.28 12.80
N HIS A 12 0.99 12.98 12.99
CA HIS A 12 1.50 12.67 14.32
C HIS A 12 1.33 13.92 15.24
N PRO A 13 0.94 13.77 16.52
CA PRO A 13 0.67 14.90 17.39
C PRO A 13 1.92 15.72 17.71
N THR A 14 3.06 15.07 17.89
CA THR A 14 4.32 15.69 18.34
C THR A 14 5.50 15.55 17.37
N LYS A 15 5.35 14.78 16.30
CA LYS A 15 6.41 14.49 15.33
C LYS A 15 5.99 15.09 13.99
N ARG A 16 6.97 15.47 13.18
CA ARG A 16 6.73 16.03 11.83
C ARG A 16 6.53 14.89 10.83
N VAL A 17 5.59 14.00 11.10
CA VAL A 17 5.30 12.83 10.27
C VAL A 17 3.81 12.79 9.96
N ILE A 18 3.48 12.49 8.71
CA ILE A 18 2.11 12.23 8.26
C ILE A 18 2.05 10.78 7.77
N ALA A 19 1.16 9.98 8.34
CA ALA A 19 0.78 8.67 7.84
C ALA A 19 -0.36 8.81 6.84
N TYR A 20 -0.22 8.20 5.67
CA TYR A 20 -1.25 8.05 4.66
C TYR A 20 -1.67 6.59 4.64
N HIS A 21 -2.88 6.32 5.11
CA HIS A 21 -3.48 5.00 5.08
C HIS A 21 -4.34 4.90 3.81
N LEU A 22 -4.10 3.85 3.02
CA LEU A 22 -4.68 3.67 1.69
C LEU A 22 -5.41 2.32 1.67
N LEU A 23 -6.72 2.33 1.43
CA LEU A 23 -7.50 1.10 1.32
C LEU A 23 -7.69 0.75 -0.15
N TRP A 24 -6.96 -0.26 -0.62
CA TRP A 24 -7.04 -0.75 -1.99
C TRP A 24 -8.08 -1.85 -2.11
N ARG A 25 -8.81 -1.89 -3.23
CA ARG A 25 -9.65 -3.02 -3.60
C ARG A 25 -8.87 -4.03 -4.43
N ASP A 26 -9.47 -5.20 -4.60
CA ASP A 26 -9.00 -6.26 -5.49
C ASP A 26 -7.69 -6.89 -5.00
N ASP A 27 -7.56 -7.09 -3.68
CA ASP A 27 -6.49 -7.94 -3.14
C ASP A 27 -6.87 -9.36 -3.55
N VAL A 28 -6.06 -10.01 -4.36
CA VAL A 28 -6.45 -11.26 -5.03
C VAL A 28 -5.64 -12.46 -4.57
N HIS A 29 -4.51 -12.24 -3.91
CA HIS A 29 -3.73 -13.36 -3.40
C HIS A 29 -4.36 -13.92 -2.12
N GLY A 30 -4.61 -15.23 -2.10
CA GLY A 30 -5.25 -15.91 -0.97
C GLY A 30 -6.77 -15.70 -0.94
N SER A 31 -7.38 -15.36 -2.07
CA SER A 31 -8.80 -14.99 -2.15
C SER A 31 -9.78 -16.12 -1.89
N TRP A 32 -9.33 -17.38 -1.99
CA TRP A 32 -10.12 -18.56 -1.61
C TRP A 32 -10.01 -18.89 -0.11
N ILE A 33 -9.04 -18.29 0.61
CA ILE A 33 -8.88 -18.53 2.04
C ILE A 33 -10.08 -17.89 2.77
N PRO A 34 -10.83 -18.67 3.59
CA PRO A 34 -11.92 -18.13 4.39
C PRO A 34 -11.48 -16.91 5.21
N PHE A 35 -12.37 -15.93 5.38
CA PHE A 35 -12.16 -14.69 6.15
C PHE A 35 -11.20 -13.66 5.53
N THR A 36 -10.64 -13.91 4.34
CA THR A 36 -9.91 -12.85 3.63
C THR A 36 -10.89 -11.83 3.05
N VAL A 37 -10.60 -10.55 3.26
CA VAL A 37 -11.38 -9.45 2.70
C VAL A 37 -10.82 -9.03 1.33
N PRO A 38 -11.66 -8.55 0.39
CA PRO A 38 -11.22 -8.13 -0.95
C PRO A 38 -10.48 -6.79 -0.96
N THR A 39 -10.06 -6.30 0.20
CA THR A 39 -9.42 -5.02 0.40
C THR A 39 -8.17 -5.18 1.24
N ASP A 40 -7.12 -4.46 0.90
CA ASP A 40 -5.92 -4.40 1.74
C ASP A 40 -5.59 -2.96 2.11
N GLN A 41 -5.22 -2.77 3.37
CA GLN A 41 -4.67 -1.50 3.83
C GLN A 41 -3.18 -1.47 3.54
N GLU A 42 -2.79 -0.46 2.81
CA GLU A 42 -1.41 -0.01 2.70
C GLU A 42 -1.20 1.24 3.55
N VAL A 43 0.04 1.46 3.98
CA VAL A 43 0.41 2.64 4.76
C VAL A 43 1.75 3.18 4.32
N VAL A 44 1.81 4.50 4.22
CA VAL A 44 2.98 5.26 3.83
C VAL A 44 3.18 6.39 4.83
N TRP A 45 4.40 6.63 5.26
CA TRP A 45 4.72 7.73 6.16
C TRP A 45 5.65 8.70 5.50
N VAL A 46 5.37 9.99 5.65
CA VAL A 46 6.19 11.07 5.14
C VAL A 46 6.69 11.89 6.30
N GLY A 47 8.01 11.95 6.46
CA GLY A 47 8.69 12.81 7.43
C GLY A 47 9.01 14.15 6.80
N TYR A 48 8.87 15.22 7.60
CA TYR A 48 9.04 16.59 7.18
C TYR A 48 10.06 17.31 8.05
N ASP A 49 10.83 18.21 7.45
CA ASP A 49 11.77 19.06 8.18
C ASP A 49 11.11 20.33 8.78
N ASP A 50 11.95 21.24 9.27
CA ASP A 50 11.54 22.54 9.80
C ASP A 50 10.85 23.43 8.77
N THR A 51 11.28 23.35 7.51
CA THR A 51 10.72 24.06 6.35
C THR A 51 9.42 23.47 5.80
N LYS A 52 8.93 22.36 6.39
CA LYS A 52 7.77 21.58 5.91
C LYS A 52 8.02 20.88 4.56
N ALA A 53 9.28 20.68 4.20
CA ALA A 53 9.64 19.88 3.03
C ALA A 53 9.72 18.39 3.40
N PRO A 54 9.27 17.47 2.53
CA PRO A 54 9.36 16.04 2.79
C PRO A 54 10.81 15.57 2.67
N VAL A 55 11.33 14.99 3.74
CA VAL A 55 12.74 14.55 3.85
C VAL A 55 12.89 13.05 4.08
N ASP A 56 11.82 12.38 4.49
CA ASP A 56 11.82 10.94 4.71
C ASP A 56 10.56 10.31 4.13
N LEU A 57 10.72 9.11 3.58
CA LEU A 57 9.62 8.30 3.10
C LEU A 57 9.77 6.87 3.63
N TRP A 58 8.74 6.40 4.32
CA TRP A 58 8.59 5.00 4.70
C TRP A 58 7.39 4.39 3.99
N THR A 59 7.52 3.14 3.55
CA THR A 59 6.39 2.39 2.98
C THR A 59 6.31 1.00 3.60
N PHE A 60 5.08 0.50 3.74
CA PHE A 60 4.86 -0.90 4.08
C PHE A 60 4.98 -1.78 2.83
N TRP A 61 5.87 -2.77 2.87
CA TRP A 61 6.13 -3.71 1.79
C TRP A 61 6.08 -5.14 2.33
N HIS A 62 4.93 -5.81 2.23
CA HIS A 62 4.78 -7.24 2.56
C HIS A 62 5.35 -7.65 3.92
N GLY A 63 5.08 -6.85 4.96
CA GLY A 63 5.55 -7.13 6.32
C GLY A 63 6.94 -6.59 6.65
N VAL A 64 7.57 -5.84 5.75
CA VAL A 64 8.74 -5.00 6.08
C VAL A 64 8.44 -3.54 5.84
N ILE A 65 9.11 -2.67 6.58
CA ILE A 65 9.04 -1.23 6.36
C ILE A 65 10.30 -0.83 5.60
N LEU A 66 10.12 -0.28 4.41
CA LEU A 66 11.19 0.29 3.62
C LEU A 66 11.35 1.76 4.02
N HIS A 67 12.57 2.27 4.04
CA HIS A 67 12.88 3.67 4.30
C HIS A 67 13.81 4.21 3.22
N THR A 68 13.58 5.45 2.81
CA THR A 68 14.51 6.19 1.98
C THR A 68 14.49 7.68 2.33
N PRO A 69 15.65 8.35 2.34
CA PRO A 69 15.69 9.81 2.32
C PRO A 69 14.96 10.34 1.07
N TRP A 70 14.18 11.39 1.25
CA TRP A 70 13.37 11.98 0.18
C TRP A 70 13.91 13.35 -0.25
N PRO A 71 14.00 13.65 -1.56
CA PRO A 71 14.73 14.82 -2.06
C PRO A 71 13.92 16.13 -2.00
N LYS A 72 13.12 16.36 -0.94
CA LYS A 72 12.31 17.59 -0.76
C LYS A 72 11.41 17.94 -1.96
N SER A 73 10.90 16.92 -2.64
CA SER A 73 10.01 17.03 -3.79
C SER A 73 8.63 16.42 -3.51
N GLN A 74 7.68 16.60 -4.43
CA GLN A 74 6.40 15.89 -4.38
C GLN A 74 6.62 14.38 -4.13
N VAL A 75 6.06 13.88 -3.03
CA VAL A 75 6.18 12.46 -2.66
C VAL A 75 5.42 11.60 -3.68
N ALA A 76 6.05 10.50 -4.07
CA ALA A 76 5.47 9.50 -4.94
C ALA A 76 5.85 8.08 -4.47
N ILE A 77 4.90 7.17 -4.61
CA ILE A 77 5.06 5.74 -4.33
C ILE A 77 4.59 4.93 -5.52
N ASP A 78 5.12 3.73 -5.65
CA ASP A 78 4.68 2.72 -6.59
C ASP A 78 3.88 1.65 -5.83
N VAL A 79 2.69 1.31 -6.32
CA VAL A 79 1.78 0.34 -5.68
C VAL A 79 1.73 -0.93 -6.51
N GLN A 80 1.98 -2.07 -5.88
CA GLN A 80 2.01 -3.35 -6.54
C GLN A 80 0.59 -3.85 -6.86
N TRP A 81 0.41 -4.42 -8.06
CA TRP A 81 -0.82 -5.15 -8.35
C TRP A 81 -0.98 -6.40 -7.49
N GLY A 82 -2.20 -6.61 -6.99
CA GLY A 82 -2.74 -7.90 -6.63
C GLY A 82 -2.54 -8.23 -5.15
N LYS A 83 -1.36 -7.93 -4.59
CA LYS A 83 -1.07 -8.02 -3.15
C LYS A 83 -0.76 -6.66 -2.50
N HIS A 84 -0.86 -5.57 -3.28
CA HIS A 84 -0.86 -4.17 -2.82
C HIS A 84 0.37 -3.55 -2.17
N GLY A 85 1.46 -4.28 -1.93
CA GLY A 85 2.65 -3.66 -1.32
C GLY A 85 3.08 -2.32 -1.95
N SER A 86 3.42 -1.36 -1.09
CA SER A 86 3.86 -0.02 -1.47
C SER A 86 5.38 0.12 -1.48
N LEU A 87 5.92 0.75 -2.53
CA LEU A 87 7.35 1.03 -2.70
C LEU A 87 7.60 2.53 -2.78
N PRO A 88 8.70 3.06 -2.21
CA PRO A 88 9.19 4.38 -2.57
C PRO A 88 9.47 4.42 -4.07
N ARG A 89 9.04 5.50 -4.75
CA ARG A 89 9.24 5.63 -6.19
C ARG A 89 10.73 5.58 -6.53
N GLY A 90 11.07 4.77 -7.52
CA GLY A 90 12.45 4.65 -8.01
C GLY A 90 13.34 3.71 -7.20
N VAL A 91 12.78 2.91 -6.29
CA VAL A 91 13.53 1.83 -5.62
C VAL A 91 14.13 0.88 -6.65
N ARG A 92 15.40 0.54 -6.44
CA ARG A 92 16.07 -0.54 -7.18
C ARG A 92 15.49 -1.86 -6.71
N GLN A 93 14.87 -2.60 -7.61
CA GLN A 93 14.17 -3.85 -7.29
C GLN A 93 15.10 -4.92 -6.69
N SER A 94 16.41 -4.84 -6.96
CA SER A 94 17.45 -5.69 -6.37
C SER A 94 17.60 -5.53 -4.86
N ASP A 95 17.17 -4.39 -4.32
CA ASP A 95 17.36 -4.04 -2.91
C ASP A 95 16.20 -4.57 -2.05
N LEU A 96 15.17 -5.12 -2.71
CA LEU A 96 14.06 -5.78 -2.03
C LEU A 96 14.51 -7.14 -1.46
N PRO A 97 13.96 -7.57 -0.31
CA PRO A 97 14.22 -8.90 0.22
C PRO A 97 13.91 -9.97 -0.82
N ARG A 98 14.78 -10.98 -0.98
CA ARG A 98 14.63 -12.02 -2.03
C ARG A 98 13.26 -12.70 -1.99
N THR A 99 12.77 -13.01 -0.78
CA THR A 99 11.44 -13.62 -0.52
C THR A 99 10.27 -12.65 -0.67
N ARG A 100 10.55 -11.37 -0.95
CA ARG A 100 9.57 -10.29 -1.16
C ARG A 100 9.91 -9.49 -2.42
N SER A 101 10.52 -10.13 -3.42
CA SER A 101 10.86 -9.48 -4.68
C SER A 101 9.65 -9.38 -5.60
N LEU A 102 9.68 -8.43 -6.54
CA LEU A 102 8.64 -8.33 -7.57
C LEU A 102 8.57 -9.58 -8.45
N ASN A 103 9.71 -10.22 -8.75
CA ASN A 103 9.76 -11.49 -9.46
C ASN A 103 9.03 -12.61 -8.68
N PHE A 104 9.28 -12.70 -7.38
CA PHE A 104 8.61 -13.68 -6.51
C PHE A 104 7.10 -13.46 -6.54
N TYR A 105 6.63 -12.23 -6.36
CA TYR A 105 5.19 -11.96 -6.36
C TYR A 105 4.57 -12.13 -7.74
N TYR A 106 5.25 -11.76 -8.82
CA TYR A 106 4.77 -12.04 -10.17
C TYR A 106 4.63 -13.54 -10.42
N ALA A 107 5.61 -14.36 -10.01
CA ALA A 107 5.49 -15.81 -10.07
C ALA A 107 4.31 -16.31 -9.24
N ALA A 108 4.12 -15.78 -8.03
CA ALA A 108 2.98 -16.10 -7.18
C ALA A 108 1.63 -15.81 -7.85
N THR A 109 1.50 -14.71 -8.63
CA THR A 109 0.26 -14.43 -9.39
C THR A 109 -0.11 -15.56 -10.36
N ARG A 110 0.87 -16.32 -10.85
CA ARG A 110 0.67 -17.46 -11.76
C ARG A 110 0.34 -18.74 -11.01
N PHE A 111 1.07 -19.02 -9.94
CA PHE A 111 0.83 -20.21 -9.11
C PHE A 111 -0.50 -20.14 -8.35
N LEU A 112 -0.91 -18.95 -7.93
CA LEU A 112 -2.18 -18.71 -7.23
C LEU A 112 -3.36 -18.49 -8.18
N LEU A 113 -3.24 -18.73 -9.49
CA LEU A 113 -4.39 -18.62 -10.41
C LEU A 113 -5.59 -19.48 -9.97
N PRO A 114 -5.42 -20.75 -9.54
CA PRO A 114 -6.53 -21.52 -9.01
C PRO A 114 -7.20 -20.84 -7.79
N ASP A 115 -6.41 -20.30 -6.86
CA ASP A 115 -6.92 -19.54 -5.71
C ASP A 115 -7.71 -18.30 -6.16
N ILE A 116 -7.16 -17.50 -7.08
CA ILE A 116 -7.81 -16.29 -7.63
C ILE A 116 -9.14 -16.64 -8.31
N LEU A 117 -9.16 -17.71 -9.11
CA LEU A 117 -10.36 -18.14 -9.83
C LEU A 117 -11.41 -18.70 -8.87
N LEU A 118 -11.00 -19.50 -7.90
CA LEU A 118 -11.90 -20.08 -6.91
C LEU A 118 -12.45 -19.01 -5.96
N GLY A 119 -11.64 -18.04 -5.53
CA GLY A 119 -12.08 -16.89 -4.72
C GLY A 119 -13.21 -16.09 -5.36
N ARG A 120 -13.43 -16.20 -6.68
CA ARG A 120 -14.59 -15.59 -7.34
C ARG A 120 -15.94 -16.17 -6.94
N ILE A 121 -15.97 -17.40 -6.42
CA ILE A 121 -17.19 -18.01 -5.89
C ILE A 121 -17.66 -17.23 -4.65
N THR A 122 -16.74 -16.66 -3.88
CA THR A 122 -17.03 -15.96 -2.62
C THR A 122 -17.01 -14.43 -2.76
N ARG A 123 -16.23 -13.86 -3.68
CA ARG A 123 -16.15 -12.39 -3.90
C ARG A 123 -15.85 -11.98 -5.34
N LYS A 124 -16.44 -10.88 -5.82
CA LYS A 124 -16.11 -10.32 -7.14
C LYS A 124 -14.69 -9.72 -7.14
N GLY A 125 -13.95 -9.89 -8.24
CA GLY A 125 -12.59 -9.37 -8.40
C GLY A 125 -11.97 -9.75 -9.75
N PRO A 126 -10.71 -9.35 -10.03
CA PRO A 126 -10.03 -9.70 -11.26
C PRO A 126 -9.68 -11.20 -11.33
N THR A 127 -9.60 -11.75 -12.54
CA THR A 127 -9.33 -13.18 -12.80
C THR A 127 -7.85 -13.56 -12.82
N GLY A 128 -6.98 -12.58 -12.67
CA GLY A 128 -5.53 -12.75 -12.82
C GLY A 128 -4.89 -11.55 -13.50
N PHE A 129 -3.60 -11.67 -13.78
CA PHE A 129 -2.82 -10.68 -14.52
C PHE A 129 -2.43 -11.24 -15.89
N PRO A 130 -3.22 -10.99 -16.95
CA PRO A 130 -2.98 -11.58 -18.26
C PRO A 130 -1.78 -10.97 -19.00
N TYR A 131 -1.05 -10.04 -18.37
CA TYR A 131 0.09 -9.34 -18.98
C TYR A 131 1.43 -9.88 -18.50
N GLY A 132 2.49 -9.55 -19.25
CA GLY A 132 3.86 -9.93 -18.91
C GLY A 132 4.45 -9.14 -17.73
N TYR A 133 5.61 -9.59 -17.25
CA TYR A 133 6.33 -8.96 -16.13
C TYR A 133 6.63 -7.48 -16.37
N ALA A 134 6.93 -7.09 -17.62
CA ALA A 134 7.14 -5.69 -17.99
C ALA A 134 5.95 -4.79 -17.64
N ARG A 135 4.73 -5.28 -17.86
CA ARG A 135 3.50 -4.56 -17.49
C ARG A 135 3.20 -4.65 -15.99
N TYR A 136 3.62 -5.73 -15.33
CA TYR A 136 3.47 -5.89 -13.88
C TYR A 136 4.28 -4.86 -13.09
N ARG A 137 5.45 -4.49 -13.60
CA ARG A 137 6.33 -3.46 -13.02
C ARG A 137 6.11 -2.05 -13.59
N ASP A 138 5.06 -1.87 -14.38
CA ASP A 138 4.77 -0.59 -15.04
C ASP A 138 3.94 0.31 -14.12
N TYR A 139 4.59 1.33 -13.59
CA TYR A 139 4.01 2.35 -12.71
C TYR A 139 3.80 3.68 -13.43
N SER A 140 3.40 3.63 -14.71
CA SER A 140 3.09 4.82 -15.52
C SER A 140 1.73 5.43 -15.18
N GLN A 141 0.79 4.66 -14.65
CA GLN A 141 -0.51 5.18 -14.20
C GLN A 141 -0.33 5.98 -12.93
N ARG A 142 -0.78 7.24 -12.95
CA ARG A 142 -0.67 8.17 -11.81
C ARG A 142 -2.02 8.37 -11.17
N LEU A 143 -2.03 8.41 -9.84
CA LEU A 143 -3.19 8.75 -9.02
C LEU A 143 -2.78 9.85 -8.05
N ALA A 144 -3.51 10.98 -8.06
CA ALA A 144 -3.28 12.07 -7.13
C ALA A 144 -4.13 11.87 -5.88
N LEU A 145 -3.49 11.83 -4.70
CA LEU A 145 -4.18 11.51 -3.45
C LEU A 145 -5.03 12.68 -2.91
N GLY A 146 -4.67 13.93 -3.20
CA GLY A 146 -5.23 15.11 -2.52
C GLY A 146 -6.75 15.24 -2.61
N GLY A 147 -7.37 14.82 -3.72
CA GLY A 147 -8.83 14.83 -3.88
C GLY A 147 -9.55 13.58 -3.40
N MET A 148 -8.84 12.64 -2.79
CA MET A 148 -9.34 11.31 -2.40
C MET A 148 -9.28 11.04 -0.89
N LEU A 149 -8.90 12.04 -0.09
CA LEU A 149 -8.84 11.90 1.36
C LEU A 149 -10.26 11.97 1.94
N ASP A 150 -10.70 10.87 2.55
CA ASP A 150 -11.97 10.78 3.26
C ASP A 150 -11.90 11.44 4.64
N ALA A 151 -10.71 11.44 5.27
CA ALA A 151 -10.47 12.07 6.56
C ALA A 151 -9.04 12.57 6.72
N VAL A 152 -8.89 13.64 7.50
CA VAL A 152 -7.62 14.17 7.98
C VAL A 152 -7.72 14.41 9.48
N ALA A 153 -6.79 13.85 10.26
CA ALA A 153 -6.81 13.99 11.71
C ALA A 153 -5.41 14.09 12.30
N ARG A 154 -5.32 14.52 13.55
CA ARG A 154 -4.08 14.55 14.34
C ARG A 154 -4.26 13.67 15.56
N THR A 155 -3.54 12.55 15.62
CA THR A 155 -3.61 11.59 16.74
C THR A 155 -2.40 10.66 16.69
N ALA A 156 -1.98 10.14 17.85
CA ALA A 156 -0.98 9.07 17.92
C ALA A 156 -1.60 7.69 17.66
N ASP A 157 -2.90 7.53 17.89
CA ASP A 157 -3.64 6.31 17.63
C ASP A 157 -4.82 6.61 16.68
N PRO A 158 -4.71 6.23 15.39
CA PRO A 158 -5.74 6.46 14.40
C PRO A 158 -6.81 5.36 14.34
N GLN A 159 -6.77 4.35 15.22
CA GLN A 159 -7.61 3.17 15.07
C GLN A 159 -9.11 3.47 14.94
N GLU A 160 -9.64 4.36 15.77
CA GLU A 160 -11.07 4.71 15.73
C GLU A 160 -11.47 5.35 14.38
N ILE A 161 -10.65 6.27 13.88
CA ILE A 161 -10.88 6.97 12.61
C ILE A 161 -10.77 5.98 11.45
N LEU A 162 -9.76 5.12 11.46
CA LEU A 162 -9.57 4.13 10.41
C LEU A 162 -10.71 3.12 10.39
N GLN A 163 -11.17 2.64 11.55
CA GLN A 163 -12.32 1.74 11.63
C GLN A 163 -13.60 2.41 11.10
N ALA A 164 -13.81 3.69 11.42
CA ALA A 164 -14.98 4.43 10.94
C ALA A 164 -14.98 4.61 9.41
N VAL A 165 -13.82 4.81 8.79
CA VAL A 165 -13.70 5.05 7.34
C VAL A 165 -13.57 3.75 6.54
N PHE A 166 -12.79 2.79 7.02
CA PHE A 166 -12.44 1.56 6.29
C PHE A 166 -13.37 0.39 6.62
N GLY A 167 -14.06 0.39 7.77
CA GLY A 167 -14.78 -0.77 8.25
C GLY A 167 -13.82 -1.90 8.60
N ASP A 168 -14.03 -3.10 8.06
CA ASP A 168 -13.13 -4.25 8.26
C ASP A 168 -11.95 -4.21 7.28
N TYR A 169 -10.73 -4.19 7.81
CA TYR A 169 -9.50 -4.18 7.01
C TYR A 169 -8.32 -4.84 7.71
N SER A 170 -7.30 -5.20 6.94
CA SER A 170 -6.05 -5.76 7.46
C SER A 170 -5.16 -4.68 8.08
N ARG A 171 -5.24 -4.53 9.40
CA ARG A 171 -4.46 -3.54 10.18
C ARG A 171 -2.96 -3.65 9.95
N LYS A 172 -2.32 -2.49 9.73
CA LYS A 172 -0.87 -2.29 9.65
C LYS A 172 -0.38 -1.46 10.86
N PRO A 173 0.93 -1.43 11.15
CA PRO A 173 1.48 -0.53 12.18
C PRO A 173 1.04 0.92 11.95
N ASN A 174 0.81 1.67 13.02
CA ASN A 174 0.40 3.07 12.92
C ASN A 174 1.57 3.99 12.52
N TRP A 175 2.79 3.65 12.94
CA TRP A 175 4.01 4.44 12.76
C TRP A 175 5.19 3.55 12.38
N PRO A 176 6.20 4.09 11.66
CA PRO A 176 7.42 3.35 11.38
C PRO A 176 8.30 3.29 12.65
N PRO A 177 9.26 2.35 12.72
CA PRO A 177 10.12 2.20 13.89
C PRO A 177 10.94 3.48 14.14
N GLY A 178 11.06 3.88 15.42
CA GLY A 178 11.88 5.02 15.83
C GLY A 178 11.22 6.40 15.75
N ILE A 179 9.93 6.47 15.39
CA ILE A 179 9.07 7.65 15.51
C ILE A 179 8.30 7.59 16.83
#